data_AF-F4N0R5-F1
#
_entry.id   AF-F4N0R5-F1
#
_cell.length_a   1.000
_cell.length_b   1.000
_cell.length_c   1.000
_cell.angle_alpha   90.00
_cell.angle_beta   90.00
_cell.angle_gamma   90.00
#
_symmetry.space_group_name_H-M   'P 1'
#
loop_
_entity.id
_entity.type
_entity.pdbx_description
1 polymer ?
#
loop_
_entity_poly.entity_id
_entity_poly.type
_entity_poly.pdbx_seq_one_letter_code
_entity_poly.pdbx_strand_id
1 'polypeptide(L)'
;MAVDAIFDSVSVATTYRGKLAEQGIIFCSFGEAIQEYPDLVRKYLGSVVPATDNFFAALNAAVASDGTFVYVPKGVRCPMELSTYFRINAAKTGQFERTILIADEDSYVSYIEGCSAPVRDSYQLHAAVVEVILHKNAEVKYSTVQNWFAGADSTGGILNFVTKRALCEGEGSKMSWTQSETGSAITWKYPSVILQGDNSIGEFFSVALTQRPSASRYRHLRMIHIGKNTKSTIIAKGISAGHSQNTYRGLVKICPVRITPVTSRNATRC
;
A
#
# COMPACT_ATOMS: atom_id res chain seq x y z
N MET A 1 -17.59 29.16 -11.26
CA MET A 1 -18.13 28.64 -9.99
C MET A 1 -18.12 27.12 -10.11
N ALA A 2 -17.22 26.33 -9.55
CA ALA A 2 -16.45 26.44 -8.32
C ALA A 2 -14.94 26.31 -8.60
N VAL A 3 -14.22 27.36 -8.23
CA VAL A 3 -12.76 27.40 -8.13
C VAL A 3 -12.56 28.04 -6.77
N ASP A 4 -12.45 27.24 -5.72
CA ASP A 4 -11.99 27.74 -4.42
C ASP A 4 -11.49 26.58 -3.53
N ALA A 5 -10.28 26.82 -3.00
CA ALA A 5 -9.63 26.13 -1.89
C ALA A 5 -9.13 24.68 -2.09
N ILE A 6 -8.09 24.50 -2.91
CA ILE A 6 -7.16 23.36 -2.78
C ILE A 6 -5.81 23.93 -2.33
N PHE A 7 -5.76 24.29 -1.05
CA PHE A 7 -4.53 24.62 -0.34
C PHE A 7 -4.27 23.52 0.69
N ASP A 8 -3.04 23.00 0.63
CA ASP A 8 -2.37 22.13 1.59
C ASP A 8 -2.99 20.75 1.88
N SER A 9 -2.10 19.75 1.84
CA SER A 9 -2.24 18.36 2.32
C SER A 9 -2.60 18.23 3.80
N VAL A 10 -3.08 19.31 4.42
CA VAL A 10 -3.46 19.48 5.82
C VAL A 10 -4.99 19.53 5.99
N SER A 11 -5.78 19.81 4.94
CA SER A 11 -7.21 20.18 5.11
C SER A 11 -8.16 19.04 5.48
N VAL A 12 -7.88 17.79 5.10
CA VAL A 12 -8.71 16.63 5.51
C VAL A 12 -8.33 16.15 6.91
N ALA A 13 -7.04 16.24 7.27
CA ALA A 13 -6.55 15.90 8.60
C ALA A 13 -7.17 16.83 9.66
N THR A 14 -7.20 18.14 9.47
CA THR A 14 -7.73 19.09 10.48
C THR A 14 -9.25 19.02 10.67
N THR A 15 -10.03 18.76 9.61
CA THR A 15 -11.50 18.83 9.70
C THR A 15 -12.11 17.61 10.42
N TYR A 16 -11.45 16.45 10.39
CA TYR A 16 -11.97 15.21 10.97
C TYR A 16 -11.08 14.58 12.07
N ARG A 17 -9.90 15.15 12.39
CA ARG A 17 -9.02 14.66 13.49
C ARG A 17 -9.79 14.47 14.79
N GLY A 18 -10.63 15.46 15.15
CA GLY A 18 -11.43 15.42 16.38
C GLY A 18 -12.38 14.23 16.44
N LYS A 19 -13.15 13.99 15.36
CA LYS A 19 -14.11 12.87 15.29
C LYS A 19 -13.43 11.49 15.26
N LEU A 20 -12.26 11.40 14.63
CA LEU A 20 -11.47 10.17 14.62
C LEU A 20 -10.85 9.90 16.00
N ALA A 21 -10.33 10.95 16.66
CA ALA A 21 -9.76 10.86 18.00
C ALA A 21 -10.80 10.50 19.08
N GLU A 22 -12.05 10.96 18.96
CA GLU A 22 -13.17 10.54 19.82
C GLU A 22 -13.40 9.04 19.81
N GLN A 23 -13.08 8.36 18.70
CA GLN A 23 -13.18 6.91 18.55
C GLN A 23 -11.84 6.20 18.78
N GLY A 24 -10.81 6.92 19.24
CA GLY A 24 -9.46 6.40 19.47
C GLY A 24 -8.69 6.06 18.19
N ILE A 25 -9.17 6.46 17.02
CA ILE A 25 -8.47 6.26 15.75
C ILE A 25 -7.35 7.29 15.63
N ILE A 26 -6.12 6.80 15.42
CA ILE A 26 -4.96 7.66 15.16
C ILE A 26 -4.80 7.75 13.65
N PHE A 27 -4.87 8.96 13.11
CA PHE A 27 -4.58 9.25 11.72
C PHE A 27 -3.75 10.53 11.64
N CYS A 28 -2.44 10.36 11.45
CA CYS A 28 -1.48 11.47 11.43
C CYS A 28 -0.30 11.17 10.48
N SER A 29 0.59 12.14 10.33
CA SER A 29 1.82 11.93 9.57
C SER A 29 2.76 10.97 10.29
N PHE A 30 3.65 10.30 9.54
CA PHE A 30 4.64 9.40 10.13
C PHE A 30 5.56 10.12 11.15
N GLY A 31 5.95 11.37 10.86
CA GLY A 31 6.74 12.20 11.76
C GLY A 31 6.03 12.53 13.08
N GLU A 32 4.74 12.93 13.02
CA GLU A 32 3.92 13.14 14.22
C GLU A 32 3.78 11.86 15.03
N ALA A 33 3.57 10.71 14.37
CA ALA A 33 3.42 9.43 15.07
C ALA A 33 4.66 9.03 15.87
N ILE A 34 5.86 9.33 15.36
CA ILE A 34 7.11 9.08 16.08
C ILE A 34 7.20 9.94 17.35
N GLN A 35 6.69 11.18 17.31
CA GLN A 35 6.75 12.10 18.44
C GLN A 35 5.64 11.84 19.47
N GLU A 36 4.40 11.63 19.01
CA GLU A 36 3.21 11.50 19.85
C GLU A 36 2.98 10.05 20.32
N TYR A 37 3.37 9.04 19.52
CA TYR A 37 3.12 7.61 19.78
C TYR A 37 4.37 6.72 19.60
N PRO A 38 5.51 7.06 20.21
CA PRO A 38 6.79 6.40 19.96
C PRO A 38 6.79 4.89 20.24
N ASP A 39 6.09 4.45 21.28
CA ASP A 39 6.03 3.03 21.67
C ASP A 39 5.26 2.20 20.65
N LEU A 40 4.17 2.75 20.11
CA LEU A 40 3.34 2.09 19.12
C LEU A 40 4.07 2.00 17.77
N VAL A 41 4.73 3.09 17.36
CA VAL A 41 5.56 3.09 16.14
C VAL A 41 6.70 2.11 16.29
N ARG A 42 7.44 2.12 17.40
CA ARG A 42 8.56 1.19 17.64
C ARG A 42 8.12 -0.28 17.60
N LYS A 43 6.91 -0.59 18.08
CA LYS A 43 6.37 -1.96 18.07
C LYS A 43 6.17 -2.50 16.65
N TYR A 44 5.68 -1.67 15.72
CA TYR A 44 5.26 -2.13 14.39
C TYR A 44 6.19 -1.74 13.25
N LEU A 45 7.00 -0.69 13.39
CA LEU A 45 7.93 -0.23 12.37
C LEU A 45 8.93 -1.33 11.99
N GLY A 46 8.93 -1.72 10.72
CA GLY A 46 9.84 -2.75 10.19
C GLY A 46 9.48 -4.18 10.58
N SER A 47 8.35 -4.40 11.27
CA SER A 47 7.87 -5.74 11.64
C SER A 47 7.48 -6.57 10.41
N VAL A 48 7.00 -5.91 9.36
CA VAL A 48 6.52 -6.57 8.15
C VAL A 48 7.51 -6.38 7.00
N VAL A 49 8.04 -5.17 6.84
CA VAL A 49 9.06 -4.82 5.84
C VAL A 49 10.32 -4.33 6.54
N PRO A 50 11.24 -5.24 6.91
CA PRO A 50 12.47 -4.86 7.58
C PRO A 50 13.39 -4.05 6.66
N ALA A 51 14.30 -3.27 7.24
CA ALA A 51 15.28 -2.50 6.49
C ALA A 51 16.16 -3.37 5.56
N THR A 52 16.33 -4.66 5.88
CA THR A 52 17.12 -5.61 5.08
C THR A 52 16.32 -6.30 3.97
N ASP A 53 15.04 -5.94 3.74
CA ASP A 53 14.16 -6.66 2.81
C ASP A 53 14.64 -6.59 1.36
N ASN A 54 15.00 -5.40 0.90
CA ASN A 54 15.53 -5.15 -0.43
C ASN A 54 16.24 -3.78 -0.47
N PHE A 55 16.94 -3.51 -1.58
CA PHE A 55 17.73 -2.29 -1.75
C PHE A 55 16.92 -0.99 -1.52
N PHE A 56 15.71 -0.90 -2.09
CA PHE A 56 14.88 0.31 -1.96
C PHE A 56 14.19 0.40 -0.61
N ALA A 57 13.88 -0.73 0.04
CA ALA A 57 13.38 -0.76 1.41
C ALA A 57 14.45 -0.30 2.41
N ALA A 58 15.72 -0.68 2.21
CA ALA A 58 16.84 -0.22 3.02
C ALA A 58 17.03 1.30 2.89
N LEU A 59 17.02 1.80 1.65
CA LEU A 59 17.12 3.23 1.37
C LEU A 59 15.95 3.99 2.01
N ASN A 60 14.72 3.53 1.81
CA ASN A 60 13.52 4.13 2.41
C ASN A 60 13.61 4.14 3.94
N ALA A 61 14.01 3.05 4.58
CA ALA A 61 14.14 2.99 6.04
C ALA A 61 15.15 4.02 6.61
N ALA A 62 16.18 4.37 5.83
CA ALA A 62 17.20 5.33 6.26
C ALA A 62 16.80 6.80 6.02
N VAL A 63 16.03 7.09 4.97
CA VAL A 63 15.78 8.48 4.51
C VAL A 63 14.32 8.92 4.59
N ALA A 64 13.39 8.03 4.90
CA ALA A 64 11.96 8.37 4.94
C ALA A 64 11.67 9.39 6.05
N SER A 65 11.25 10.58 5.64
CA SER A 65 10.71 11.63 6.51
C SER A 65 9.20 11.79 6.37
N ASP A 66 8.66 11.40 5.20
CA ASP A 66 7.25 11.53 4.86
C ASP A 66 6.52 10.20 5.06
N GLY A 67 5.19 10.27 5.20
CA GLY A 67 4.35 9.09 5.26
C GLY A 67 3.15 9.26 6.17
N THR A 68 2.47 8.16 6.43
CA THR A 68 1.20 8.15 7.15
C THR A 68 1.21 7.05 8.21
N PHE A 69 0.72 7.39 9.38
CA PHE A 69 0.48 6.42 10.45
C PHE A 69 -1.02 6.33 10.71
N VAL A 70 -1.53 5.10 10.69
CA VAL A 70 -2.93 4.79 10.98
C VAL A 70 -2.99 3.70 12.03
N TYR A 71 -3.69 3.95 13.13
CA TYR A 71 -4.04 2.93 14.10
C TYR A 71 -5.54 2.96 14.36
N VAL A 72 -6.19 1.81 14.22
CA VAL A 72 -7.61 1.63 14.47
C VAL A 72 -7.76 0.72 15.68
N PRO A 73 -8.35 1.20 16.79
CA PRO A 73 -8.42 0.45 18.03
C PRO A 73 -9.44 -0.70 17.97
N LYS A 74 -9.38 -1.54 18.99
CA LYS A 74 -10.20 -2.75 19.09
C LYS A 74 -11.71 -2.44 19.04
N GLY A 75 -12.44 -3.22 18.24
CA GLY A 75 -13.89 -3.12 18.08
C GLY A 75 -14.37 -1.88 17.32
N VAL A 76 -13.46 -1.05 16.79
CA VAL A 76 -13.83 0.18 16.10
C VAL A 76 -13.89 -0.04 14.59
N ARG A 77 -15.06 0.26 14.04
CA ARG A 77 -15.27 0.38 12.60
C ARG A 77 -15.12 1.85 12.22
N CYS A 78 -14.07 2.16 11.46
CA CYS A 78 -13.82 3.52 11.00
C CYS A 78 -15.06 4.07 10.27
N PRO A 79 -15.61 5.23 10.70
CA PRO A 79 -16.91 5.72 10.24
C PRO A 79 -16.85 6.31 8.83
N MET A 80 -15.64 6.52 8.31
CA MET A 80 -15.38 7.09 7.00
C MET A 80 -14.15 6.44 6.36
N GLU A 81 -13.97 6.70 5.07
CA GLU A 81 -12.76 6.28 4.36
C GLU A 81 -11.65 7.28 4.64
N LEU A 82 -10.52 6.78 5.12
CA LEU A 82 -9.32 7.58 5.31
C LEU A 82 -8.66 7.77 3.94
N SER A 83 -8.31 8.99 3.58
CA SER A 83 -7.70 9.28 2.29
C SER A 83 -6.48 10.17 2.48
N THR A 84 -5.37 9.77 1.87
CA THR A 84 -4.16 10.58 1.76
C THR A 84 -3.85 10.82 0.30
N TYR A 85 -3.49 12.07 -0.02
CA TYR A 85 -3.12 12.45 -1.37
C TYR A 85 -1.72 13.02 -1.37
N PHE A 86 -0.77 12.29 -1.95
CA PHE A 86 0.61 12.70 -2.08
C PHE A 86 0.82 13.37 -3.43
N ARG A 87 1.26 14.64 -3.42
CA ARG A 87 1.62 15.38 -4.63
C ARG A 87 3.12 15.66 -4.65
N ILE A 88 3.83 15.18 -5.68
CA ILE A 88 5.27 15.42 -5.84
C ILE A 88 5.50 16.88 -6.25
N ASN A 89 5.73 17.77 -5.28
CA ASN A 89 5.92 19.20 -5.55
C ASN A 89 7.40 19.62 -5.71
N ALA A 90 8.36 18.87 -5.19
CA ALA A 90 9.78 19.25 -5.24
C ALA A 90 10.51 18.72 -6.50
N ALA A 91 11.43 19.53 -7.03
CA ALA A 91 12.22 19.23 -8.21
C ALA A 91 13.46 18.41 -7.84
N LYS A 92 13.71 17.29 -8.54
CA LYS A 92 14.94 16.47 -8.41
C LYS A 92 15.12 15.82 -7.02
N THR A 93 14.05 15.64 -6.26
CA THR A 93 14.07 14.94 -4.96
C THR A 93 13.37 13.60 -5.08
N GLY A 94 13.99 12.53 -4.60
CA GLY A 94 13.29 11.26 -4.42
C GLY A 94 12.21 11.40 -3.36
N GLN A 95 11.01 10.88 -3.62
CA GLN A 95 9.96 10.79 -2.61
C GLN A 95 10.09 9.45 -1.90
N PHE A 96 10.37 9.51 -0.61
CA PHE A 96 10.49 8.35 0.26
C PHE A 96 9.43 8.46 1.34
N GLU A 97 8.33 7.74 1.14
CA GLU A 97 7.23 7.71 2.09
C GLU A 97 7.15 6.35 2.79
N ARG A 98 6.80 6.36 4.07
CA ARG A 98 6.54 5.15 4.84
C ARG A 98 5.16 5.20 5.47
N THR A 99 4.29 4.28 5.04
CA THR A 99 2.94 4.15 5.57
C THR A 99 2.86 2.93 6.48
N ILE A 100 2.37 3.11 7.70
CA ILE A 100 2.09 2.03 8.63
C ILE A 100 0.61 2.10 8.99
N LEU A 101 -0.12 1.03 8.70
CA LEU A 101 -1.54 0.87 9.06
C LEU A 101 -1.69 -0.34 9.97
N ILE A 102 -2.25 -0.12 11.15
CA ILE A 102 -2.55 -1.17 12.12
C ILE A 102 -4.06 -1.18 12.37
N ALA A 103 -4.65 -2.35 12.15
CA ALA A 103 -6.04 -2.63 12.45
C ALA A 103 -6.10 -3.64 13.61
N ASP A 104 -6.49 -3.19 14.80
CA ASP A 104 -6.59 -4.01 16.00
C ASP A 104 -7.81 -4.96 15.95
N GLU A 105 -8.01 -5.78 16.98
CA GLU A 105 -9.02 -6.84 16.96
C GLU A 105 -10.43 -6.30 16.65
N ASP A 106 -11.20 -7.02 15.84
CA ASP A 106 -12.57 -6.67 15.45
C ASP A 106 -12.72 -5.26 14.85
N SER A 107 -11.65 -4.70 14.28
CA SER A 107 -11.65 -3.36 13.66
C SER A 107 -11.87 -3.40 12.14
N TYR A 108 -12.29 -2.27 11.58
CA TYR A 108 -12.45 -2.11 10.13
C TYR A 108 -11.96 -0.74 9.67
N VAL A 109 -11.23 -0.70 8.55
CA VAL A 109 -10.84 0.56 7.90
C VAL A 109 -10.74 0.43 6.38
N SER A 110 -11.21 1.48 5.70
CA SER A 110 -10.99 1.71 4.28
C SER A 110 -9.99 2.86 4.15
N TYR A 111 -8.84 2.60 3.55
CA TYR A 111 -7.77 3.56 3.33
C TYR A 111 -7.53 3.73 1.84
N ILE A 112 -7.48 4.98 1.38
CA ILE A 112 -7.27 5.35 -0.02
C ILE A 112 -5.98 6.17 -0.09
N GLU A 113 -5.04 5.67 -0.87
CA GLU A 113 -3.79 6.35 -1.21
C GLU A 113 -3.90 6.87 -2.65
N GLY A 114 -3.85 8.19 -2.80
CA GLY A 114 -3.75 8.85 -4.10
C GLY A 114 -2.36 9.44 -4.30
N CYS A 115 -1.77 9.24 -5.48
CA CYS A 115 -0.57 10.00 -5.86
C CYS A 115 -0.72 10.59 -7.26
N SER A 116 -0.40 11.88 -7.41
CA SER A 116 -0.20 12.50 -8.71
C SER A 116 1.07 13.33 -8.73
N ALA A 117 1.68 13.43 -9.90
CA ALA A 117 2.85 14.26 -10.12
C ALA A 117 2.65 15.23 -11.28
N PRO A 118 3.20 16.45 -11.17
CA PRO A 118 3.35 17.34 -12.31
C PRO A 118 4.36 16.76 -13.32
N VAL A 119 4.18 17.16 -14.58
CA VAL A 119 5.08 16.86 -15.69
C VAL A 119 6.48 17.39 -15.39
N ARG A 120 7.51 16.55 -15.51
CA ARG A 120 8.92 16.95 -15.36
C ARG A 120 9.81 16.22 -16.36
N ASP A 121 10.88 16.91 -16.78
CA ASP A 121 11.82 16.44 -17.80
C ASP A 121 12.97 15.57 -17.24
N SER A 122 12.97 15.27 -15.93
CA SER A 122 13.97 14.43 -15.26
C SER A 122 13.32 13.25 -14.56
N TYR A 123 14.04 12.12 -14.44
CA TYR A 123 13.57 10.97 -13.69
C TYR A 123 13.38 11.33 -12.22
N GLN A 124 12.20 11.01 -11.68
CA GLN A 124 11.91 11.11 -10.26
C GLN A 124 11.73 9.71 -9.70
N LEU A 125 12.44 9.42 -8.60
CA LEU A 125 12.30 8.17 -7.87
C LEU A 125 11.19 8.32 -6.83
N HIS A 126 10.19 7.47 -6.92
CA HIS A 126 9.20 7.27 -5.87
C HIS A 126 9.42 5.90 -5.26
N ALA A 127 9.96 5.88 -4.04
CA ALA A 127 10.31 4.66 -3.32
C ALA A 127 9.53 4.59 -2.00
N ALA A 128 8.33 4.02 -2.06
CA ALA A 128 7.43 3.90 -0.91
C ALA A 128 7.52 2.52 -0.25
N VAL A 129 7.37 2.52 1.08
CA VAL A 129 7.19 1.31 1.88
C VAL A 129 5.85 1.38 2.60
N VAL A 130 5.04 0.33 2.46
CA VAL A 130 3.75 0.22 3.14
C VAL A 130 3.72 -1.06 3.97
N GLU A 131 3.48 -0.90 5.26
CA GLU A 131 3.29 -1.98 6.22
C GLU A 131 1.86 -1.95 6.72
N VAL A 132 1.13 -3.05 6.54
CA VAL A 132 -0.23 -3.21 7.04
C VAL A 132 -0.28 -4.40 7.99
N ILE A 133 -0.77 -4.20 9.22
CA ILE A 133 -0.87 -5.25 10.24
C ILE A 133 -2.34 -5.39 10.63
N LEU A 134 -2.87 -6.60 10.49
CA LEU A 134 -4.25 -6.93 10.81
C LEU A 134 -4.30 -7.96 11.94
N HIS A 135 -4.93 -7.57 13.04
CA HIS A 135 -5.20 -8.43 14.19
C HIS A 135 -6.48 -9.24 13.99
N LYS A 136 -6.91 -9.94 15.04
CA LYS A 136 -8.01 -10.91 14.99
C LYS A 136 -9.29 -10.26 14.45
N ASN A 137 -9.96 -10.90 13.49
CA ASN A 137 -11.19 -10.43 12.84
C ASN A 137 -11.12 -9.02 12.22
N ALA A 138 -9.93 -8.43 12.09
CA ALA A 138 -9.79 -7.10 11.52
C ALA A 138 -9.91 -7.14 9.99
N GLU A 139 -10.57 -6.14 9.40
CA GLU A 139 -10.69 -6.00 7.94
C GLU A 139 -10.11 -4.66 7.46
N VAL A 140 -9.15 -4.74 6.54
CA VAL A 140 -8.54 -3.56 5.90
C VAL A 140 -8.79 -3.60 4.40
N LYS A 141 -9.33 -2.50 3.88
CA LYS A 141 -9.36 -2.22 2.45
C LYS A 141 -8.36 -1.13 2.14
N TYR A 142 -7.35 -1.46 1.34
CA TYR A 142 -6.32 -0.52 0.92
C TYR A 142 -6.44 -0.29 -0.57
N SER A 143 -6.86 0.91 -0.93
CA SER A 143 -7.02 1.35 -2.32
C SER A 143 -5.86 2.25 -2.71
N THR A 144 -5.33 2.07 -3.91
CA THR A 144 -4.28 2.93 -4.48
C THR A 144 -4.72 3.42 -5.84
N VAL A 145 -4.81 4.73 -6.01
CA VAL A 145 -5.11 5.36 -7.30
C VAL A 145 -3.93 6.25 -7.68
N GLN A 146 -3.14 5.78 -8.63
CA GLN A 146 -1.94 6.48 -9.08
C GLN A 146 -2.04 6.83 -10.56
N ASN A 147 -1.93 8.12 -10.86
CA ASN A 147 -1.82 8.64 -12.21
C ASN A 147 -0.55 9.47 -12.33
N TRP A 148 0.50 8.84 -12.86
CA TRP A 148 1.81 9.43 -13.01
C TRP A 148 2.01 10.06 -14.39
N PHE A 149 3.07 10.86 -14.51
CA PHE A 149 3.55 11.33 -15.80
C PHE A 149 4.62 10.38 -16.37
N ALA A 150 4.39 9.89 -17.59
CA ALA A 150 5.20 8.83 -18.21
C ALA A 150 6.50 9.33 -18.86
N GLY A 151 6.77 10.64 -18.81
CA GLY A 151 7.83 11.27 -19.58
C GLY A 151 7.41 11.63 -21.02
N ALA A 152 8.26 12.39 -21.70
CA ALA A 152 8.16 12.63 -23.15
C ALA A 152 9.31 11.90 -23.85
N ASP A 153 8.96 11.04 -24.83
CA ASP A 153 9.74 10.39 -25.91
C ASP A 153 11.22 9.98 -25.75
N SER A 154 11.80 10.04 -24.54
CA SER A 154 13.07 9.40 -24.11
C SER A 154 13.64 9.99 -22.80
N THR A 155 13.10 11.10 -22.28
CA THR A 155 13.63 11.76 -21.07
C THR A 155 12.56 11.98 -20.01
N GLY A 156 12.87 11.55 -18.78
CA GLY A 156 12.03 11.79 -17.61
C GLY A 156 10.92 10.75 -17.40
N GLY A 157 10.03 11.07 -16.47
CA GLY A 157 8.99 10.16 -15.99
C GLY A 157 9.33 9.54 -14.63
N ILE A 158 8.37 8.81 -14.07
CA ILE A 158 8.45 8.35 -12.68
C ILE A 158 8.91 6.90 -12.63
N LEU A 159 9.92 6.66 -11.79
CA LEU A 159 10.37 5.34 -11.35
C LEU A 159 9.64 5.01 -10.05
N ASN A 160 8.66 4.12 -10.13
CA ASN A 160 7.75 3.78 -9.05
C ASN A 160 8.15 2.43 -8.45
N PHE A 161 8.97 2.45 -7.41
CA PHE A 161 9.54 1.25 -6.77
C PHE A 161 8.97 1.08 -5.37
N VAL A 162 7.93 0.27 -5.24
CA VAL A 162 7.13 0.22 -4.01
C VAL A 162 7.13 -1.19 -3.41
N THR A 163 7.43 -1.25 -2.12
CA THR A 163 7.30 -2.48 -1.33
C THR A 163 6.07 -2.34 -0.42
N LYS A 164 4.96 -3.01 -0.76
CA LYS A 164 3.76 -3.06 0.09
C LYS A 164 3.59 -4.46 0.65
N ARG A 165 3.38 -4.59 1.95
CA ARG A 165 3.15 -5.89 2.56
C ARG A 165 2.14 -5.79 3.69
N ALA A 166 1.16 -6.66 3.63
CA ALA A 166 0.19 -6.86 4.68
C ALA A 166 0.50 -8.16 5.43
N LEU A 167 0.42 -8.09 6.76
CA LEU A 167 0.46 -9.21 7.67
C LEU A 167 -0.92 -9.41 8.26
N CYS A 168 -1.60 -10.46 7.81
CA CYS A 168 -2.81 -10.99 8.43
C CYS A 168 -2.37 -11.86 9.62
N GLU A 169 -2.02 -11.22 10.73
CA GLU A 169 -1.51 -11.86 11.93
C GLU A 169 -2.61 -12.62 12.67
N GLY A 170 -3.75 -11.96 12.87
CA GLY A 170 -4.85 -12.52 13.65
C GLY A 170 -5.73 -13.50 12.87
N GLU A 171 -6.38 -14.41 13.61
CA GLU A 171 -7.40 -15.31 13.06
C GLU A 171 -8.55 -14.49 12.44
N GLY A 172 -9.06 -14.91 11.29
CA GLY A 172 -10.19 -14.27 10.62
C GLY A 172 -9.88 -12.88 10.04
N SER A 173 -8.63 -12.44 10.05
CA SER A 173 -8.21 -11.17 9.46
C SER A 173 -8.38 -11.16 7.93
N LYS A 174 -8.81 -10.01 7.39
CA LYS A 174 -9.09 -9.85 5.97
C LYS A 174 -8.40 -8.62 5.40
N MET A 175 -7.49 -8.85 4.46
CA MET A 175 -6.80 -7.80 3.72
C MET A 175 -7.32 -7.74 2.29
N SER A 176 -7.64 -6.54 1.80
CA SER A 176 -8.02 -6.30 0.41
C SER A 176 -7.18 -5.18 -0.20
N TRP A 177 -6.32 -5.55 -1.15
CA TRP A 177 -5.56 -4.59 -1.97
C TRP A 177 -6.35 -4.27 -3.23
N THR A 178 -6.61 -2.99 -3.49
CA THR A 178 -7.20 -2.52 -4.74
C THR A 178 -6.28 -1.47 -5.35
N GLN A 179 -5.89 -1.64 -6.61
CA GLN A 179 -5.00 -0.69 -7.27
C GLN A 179 -5.42 -0.38 -8.70
N SER A 180 -5.36 0.91 -9.04
CA SER A 180 -5.49 1.45 -10.38
C SER A 180 -4.26 2.29 -10.70
N GLU A 181 -3.51 1.88 -11.72
CA GLU A 181 -2.20 2.46 -12.02
C GLU A 181 -2.05 2.86 -13.48
N THR A 182 -1.69 4.12 -13.71
CA THR A 182 -1.45 4.70 -15.04
C THR A 182 -0.19 5.58 -15.06
N GLY A 183 0.45 5.67 -16.23
CA GLY A 183 1.35 6.79 -16.57
C GLY A 183 2.75 6.82 -15.94
N SER A 184 3.32 5.70 -15.49
CA SER A 184 4.73 5.66 -15.04
C SER A 184 5.68 5.24 -16.17
N ALA A 185 6.95 5.63 -16.06
CA ALA A 185 7.99 5.15 -16.97
C ALA A 185 8.43 3.73 -16.58
N ILE A 186 8.79 3.51 -15.32
CA ILE A 186 9.01 2.16 -14.81
C ILE A 186 8.21 2.00 -13.53
N THR A 187 7.38 0.96 -13.46
CA THR A 187 6.74 0.55 -12.21
C THR A 187 7.23 -0.82 -11.81
N TRP A 188 7.75 -0.92 -10.59
CA TRP A 188 8.10 -2.17 -9.96
C TRP A 188 7.47 -2.23 -8.56
N LYS A 189 6.43 -3.04 -8.42
CA LYS A 189 5.73 -3.17 -7.14
C LYS A 189 5.65 -4.58 -6.66
N TYR A 190 5.81 -4.71 -5.34
CA TYR A 190 5.76 -5.98 -4.64
C TYR A 190 4.62 -6.05 -3.61
N PRO A 191 3.34 -5.83 -3.98
CA PRO A 191 2.25 -6.04 -3.04
C PRO A 191 2.26 -7.51 -2.57
N SER A 192 2.11 -7.70 -1.26
CA SER A 192 2.12 -9.03 -0.69
C SER A 192 1.18 -9.13 0.50
N VAL A 193 0.60 -10.32 0.70
CA VAL A 193 -0.20 -10.66 1.87
C VAL A 193 0.38 -11.93 2.48
N ILE A 194 0.74 -11.84 3.76
CA ILE A 194 1.13 -12.96 4.59
C ILE A 194 -0.10 -13.35 5.40
N LEU A 195 -0.69 -14.50 5.07
CA LEU A 195 -1.86 -15.08 5.71
C LEU A 195 -1.40 -15.98 6.86
N GLN A 196 -1.04 -15.38 7.99
CA GLN A 196 -0.50 -16.06 9.16
C GLN A 196 -1.61 -16.63 10.06
N GLY A 197 -2.63 -15.83 10.34
CA GLY A 197 -3.77 -16.27 11.14
C GLY A 197 -4.63 -17.32 10.45
N ASP A 198 -5.21 -18.22 11.22
CA ASP A 198 -6.20 -19.19 10.73
C ASP A 198 -7.42 -18.45 10.15
N ASN A 199 -8.06 -19.03 9.14
CA ASN A 199 -9.22 -18.46 8.44
C ASN A 199 -8.97 -17.07 7.82
N SER A 200 -7.73 -16.61 7.70
CA SER A 200 -7.41 -15.29 7.12
C SER A 200 -7.64 -15.26 5.61
N ILE A 201 -7.99 -14.07 5.12
CA ILE A 201 -8.42 -13.83 3.74
C ILE A 201 -7.57 -12.72 3.12
N GLY A 202 -6.98 -12.99 1.95
CA GLY A 202 -6.19 -12.03 1.18
C GLY A 202 -6.76 -11.79 -0.20
N GLU A 203 -7.17 -10.57 -0.50
CA GLU A 203 -7.71 -10.18 -1.80
C GLU A 203 -6.79 -9.19 -2.48
N PHE A 204 -6.68 -9.31 -3.80
CA PHE A 204 -5.91 -8.39 -4.62
C PHE A 204 -6.62 -8.14 -5.94
N PHE A 205 -6.93 -6.87 -6.19
CA PHE A 205 -7.54 -6.37 -7.41
C PHE A 205 -6.62 -5.33 -8.02
N SER A 206 -6.18 -5.56 -9.26
CA SER A 206 -5.31 -4.62 -9.96
C SER A 206 -5.79 -4.36 -11.37
N VAL A 207 -5.91 -3.09 -11.72
CA VAL A 207 -6.03 -2.61 -13.09
C VAL A 207 -4.80 -1.77 -13.40
N ALA A 208 -4.17 -2.05 -14.53
CA ALA A 208 -2.92 -1.41 -14.85
C ALA A 208 -2.88 -1.11 -16.36
N LEU A 209 -2.69 0.16 -16.75
CA LEU A 209 -2.54 0.61 -18.15
C LEU A 209 -1.11 1.06 -18.49
N THR A 210 -0.53 0.53 -19.57
CA THR A 210 0.75 0.97 -20.16
C THR A 210 0.54 1.32 -21.63
N GLN A 211 1.17 2.38 -22.14
CA GLN A 211 0.96 2.83 -23.54
C GLN A 211 2.24 3.22 -24.30
N ARG A 212 3.26 3.77 -23.62
CA ARG A 212 4.46 4.32 -24.29
C ARG A 212 5.59 3.27 -24.44
N PRO A 213 6.45 3.37 -25.47
CA PRO A 213 7.52 2.40 -25.74
C PRO A 213 8.53 2.25 -24.59
N SER A 214 8.86 3.35 -23.90
CA SER A 214 9.75 3.35 -22.73
C SER A 214 9.08 2.88 -21.45
N ALA A 215 7.75 2.69 -21.45
CA ALA A 215 7.00 2.32 -20.26
C ALA A 215 7.06 0.81 -20.03
N SER A 216 7.70 0.40 -18.93
CA SER A 216 7.75 -0.99 -18.47
C SER A 216 7.09 -1.14 -17.12
N ARG A 217 6.21 -2.12 -16.98
CA ARG A 217 5.56 -2.39 -15.69
C ARG A 217 5.69 -3.83 -15.26
N TYR A 218 6.23 -3.98 -14.06
CA TYR A 218 6.45 -5.21 -13.35
C TYR A 218 5.57 -5.24 -12.10
N ARG A 219 4.49 -6.03 -12.16
CA ARG A 219 3.61 -6.26 -11.01
C ARG A 219 3.95 -7.62 -10.40
N HIS A 220 4.57 -7.59 -9.22
CA HIS A 220 5.00 -8.78 -8.50
C HIS A 220 4.12 -9.00 -7.28
N LEU A 221 3.10 -9.83 -7.39
CA LEU A 221 2.20 -10.14 -6.27
C LEU A 221 2.65 -11.39 -5.54
N ARG A 222 2.58 -11.40 -4.21
CA ARG A 222 2.82 -12.61 -3.41
C ARG A 222 1.72 -12.86 -2.38
N MET A 223 1.05 -14.00 -2.47
CA MET A 223 0.14 -14.52 -1.44
C MET A 223 0.83 -15.68 -0.73
N ILE A 224 1.09 -15.55 0.57
CA ILE A 224 1.78 -16.55 1.38
C ILE A 224 0.80 -17.10 2.41
N HIS A 225 0.34 -18.33 2.21
CA HIS A 225 -0.58 -19.05 3.08
C HIS A 225 0.21 -19.82 4.14
N ILE A 226 0.02 -19.45 5.42
CA ILE A 226 0.65 -20.09 6.58
C ILE A 226 -0.42 -20.68 7.50
N GLY A 227 -1.46 -19.89 7.83
CA GLY A 227 -2.57 -20.33 8.66
C GLY A 227 -3.46 -21.39 8.00
N LYS A 228 -4.29 -22.05 8.81
CA LYS A 228 -5.27 -23.04 8.36
C LYS A 228 -6.44 -22.37 7.65
N ASN A 229 -7.02 -23.04 6.67
CA ASN A 229 -8.23 -22.60 5.95
C ASN A 229 -8.14 -21.18 5.36
N THR A 230 -6.93 -20.76 4.99
CA THR A 230 -6.68 -19.42 4.44
C THR A 230 -7.15 -19.34 3.00
N LYS A 231 -7.69 -18.19 2.62
CA LYS A 231 -8.24 -17.95 1.27
C LYS A 231 -7.53 -16.78 0.63
N SER A 232 -7.22 -16.89 -0.66
CA SER A 232 -6.76 -15.74 -1.43
C SER A 232 -7.44 -15.62 -2.78
N THR A 233 -7.70 -14.38 -3.19
CA THR A 233 -8.27 -14.04 -4.49
C THR A 233 -7.37 -13.03 -5.16
N ILE A 234 -6.99 -13.31 -6.40
CA ILE A 234 -6.15 -12.45 -7.21
C ILE A 234 -6.89 -12.18 -8.51
N ILE A 235 -7.18 -10.90 -8.78
CA ILE A 235 -7.70 -10.43 -10.06
C ILE A 235 -6.76 -9.33 -10.56
N ALA A 236 -5.93 -9.66 -11.53
CA ALA A 236 -5.08 -8.70 -12.22
C ALA A 236 -5.64 -8.49 -13.63
N LYS A 237 -5.69 -7.24 -14.09
CA LYS A 237 -6.03 -6.87 -15.46
C LYS A 237 -4.97 -5.92 -15.99
N GLY A 238 -4.13 -6.43 -16.89
CA GLY A 238 -3.13 -5.64 -17.60
C GLY A 238 -3.68 -5.16 -18.94
N ILE A 239 -3.69 -3.85 -19.15
CA ILE A 239 -3.97 -3.24 -20.45
C ILE A 239 -2.65 -2.72 -20.98
N SER A 240 -2.21 -3.22 -22.14
CA SER A 240 -1.02 -2.74 -22.84
C SER A 240 -1.43 -2.15 -24.18
N ALA A 241 -0.92 -0.97 -24.49
CA ALA A 241 -1.12 -0.28 -25.75
C ALA A 241 0.24 0.19 -26.33
N GLY A 242 0.26 0.50 -27.63
CA GLY A 242 1.48 0.91 -28.32
C GLY A 242 2.59 -0.13 -28.26
N HIS A 243 3.82 0.30 -27.98
CA HIS A 243 5.00 -0.57 -27.86
C HIS A 243 5.39 -0.82 -26.39
N SER A 244 4.46 -0.65 -25.45
CA SER A 244 4.75 -0.78 -24.01
C SER A 244 4.84 -2.24 -23.54
N GLN A 245 5.59 -2.46 -22.47
CA GLN A 245 5.72 -3.78 -21.85
C GLN A 245 4.99 -3.86 -20.52
N ASN A 246 4.18 -4.90 -20.38
CA ASN A 246 3.38 -5.14 -19.20
C ASN A 246 3.54 -6.59 -18.74
N THR A 247 4.22 -6.80 -17.61
CA THR A 247 4.49 -8.12 -17.04
C THR A 247 3.81 -8.26 -15.70
N TYR A 248 2.99 -9.31 -15.59
CA TYR A 248 2.46 -9.79 -14.32
C TYR A 248 3.31 -10.97 -13.83
N ARG A 249 3.72 -10.94 -12.56
CA ARG A 249 4.37 -12.06 -11.87
C ARG A 249 3.63 -12.30 -10.55
N GLY A 250 2.95 -13.43 -10.45
CA GLY A 250 2.31 -13.87 -9.21
C GLY A 250 3.08 -14.99 -8.55
N LEU A 251 3.14 -14.99 -7.21
CA LEU A 251 3.54 -16.14 -6.41
C LEU A 251 2.40 -16.45 -5.44
N VAL A 252 1.93 -17.69 -5.47
CA VAL A 252 1.06 -18.25 -4.43
C VAL A 252 1.85 -19.36 -3.76
N LYS A 253 2.18 -19.17 -2.48
CA LYS A 253 2.94 -20.14 -1.69
C LYS A 253 2.04 -20.67 -0.58
N ILE A 254 1.87 -21.98 -0.52
CA ILE A 254 1.20 -22.66 0.59
C ILE A 254 2.27 -23.34 1.44
N CYS A 255 2.46 -22.87 2.67
CA CYS A 255 3.42 -23.46 3.59
C CYS A 255 2.84 -24.75 4.21
N PRO A 256 3.68 -25.79 4.41
CA PRO A 256 3.23 -27.01 5.08
C PRO A 256 2.91 -26.72 6.55
N VAL A 257 1.71 -27.07 6.99
CA VAL A 257 1.30 -27.01 8.41
C VAL A 257 1.40 -28.41 9.00
N ARG A 258 2.11 -28.53 10.13
CA ARG A 258 2.73 -29.79 10.57
C ARG A 258 1.78 -30.92 11.05
N ILE A 259 0.47 -30.70 11.24
CA ILE A 259 -0.37 -31.62 12.07
C ILE A 259 -1.82 -31.87 11.59
N THR A 260 -2.40 -31.17 10.61
CA THR A 260 -3.83 -31.38 10.24
C THR A 260 -4.08 -31.12 8.74
N PRO A 261 -5.06 -31.77 8.08
CA PRO A 261 -5.38 -31.48 6.69
C PRO A 261 -5.85 -30.02 6.58
N VAL A 262 -5.09 -29.22 5.83
CA VAL A 262 -5.34 -27.79 5.65
C VAL A 262 -6.05 -27.55 4.32
N THR A 263 -7.21 -26.90 4.35
CA THR A 263 -7.94 -26.52 3.13
C THR A 263 -7.66 -25.06 2.76
N SER A 264 -6.44 -24.75 2.31
CA SER A 264 -6.13 -23.43 1.75
C SER A 264 -6.60 -23.34 0.30
N ARG A 265 -7.18 -22.20 -0.10
CA ARG A 265 -7.70 -21.99 -1.46
C ARG A 265 -7.17 -20.70 -2.05
N ASN A 266 -6.80 -20.75 -3.32
CA ASN A 266 -6.48 -19.58 -4.13
C ASN A 266 -7.32 -19.56 -5.40
N ALA A 267 -7.85 -18.40 -5.77
CA ALA A 267 -8.45 -18.14 -7.07
C ALA A 267 -7.69 -17.00 -7.76
N THR A 268 -7.05 -17.28 -8.89
CA THR A 268 -6.28 -16.29 -9.66
C THR A 268 -6.88 -16.12 -11.06
N ARG A 269 -7.11 -14.87 -11.45
CA ARG A 269 -7.50 -14.44 -12.80
C ARG A 269 -6.58 -13.29 -13.21
N CYS A 270 -5.96 -13.39 -14.39
CA CYS A 270 -4.95 -12.45 -14.89
C CYS A 270 -5.32 -11.94 -16.28
#